data_AF-A0A511DXZ1-F1
#
_entry.id   AF-A0A511DXZ1-F1
#
_cell.length_a   1.000
_cell.length_b   1.000
_cell.length_c   1.000
_cell.angle_alpha   90.00
_cell.angle_beta   90.00
_cell.angle_gamma   90.00
#
_symmetry.space_group_name_H-M   'P 1'
#
loop_
_entity.id
_entity.type
_entity.pdbx_description
1 polymer ?
#
loop_
_entity_poly.entity_id
_entity_poly.type
_entity_poly.pdbx_seq_one_letter_code
_entity_poly.pdbx_strand_id
1 'polypeptide(L)'
;MRIHIKQSVIISLAAFGLLAAVGATNAQNASAKSRVRVTSNVKLRTDGSTRNVAFTGKAGLYTKASSLKSAKKVATTITLKDLARSKKSTKNVRAYRVARTNKGKVYYKVVTFDGHYRGWIYGGRSKAVFAGGLKSYQTFQQGSLTNDMSNNTFQFANPGTANDNQTVTYKQPAWTQYKIGRQVTDSTPYATVNYKIDQAGTRTREGDQWVHIYATNGNSGADGWILYSGLKTASNNSPIADNAIRINLVDSATGSSITSVDYAKSGATKGATVGSNVNGAWKLDSNDSSAIQSQISAALSPLGYTGFTLTPGQIAAIAQGTFGSSVTISVVKPTINKAVRIVLTDPNGNVINSIDYTNANAVNGNQLEP
;
A
#
# COMPACT_ATOMS: atom_id res chain seq x y z
N MET A 1 -19.85 -2.39 -7.46
CA MET A 1 -20.24 -1.46 -6.37
C MET A 1 -19.33 -0.24 -6.43
N ARG A 2 -19.84 0.92 -6.86
CA ARG A 2 -19.05 2.16 -6.97
C ARG A 2 -18.93 2.80 -5.59
N ILE A 3 -17.74 2.88 -5.02
CA ILE A 3 -17.51 3.55 -3.75
C ILE A 3 -16.88 4.91 -4.04
N HIS A 4 -17.66 5.97 -3.83
CA HIS A 4 -17.21 7.36 -3.89
C HIS A 4 -16.34 7.66 -2.67
N ILE A 5 -15.07 8.02 -2.89
CA ILE A 5 -14.17 8.49 -1.82
C ILE A 5 -14.54 9.94 -1.52
N LYS A 6 -15.31 10.18 -0.45
CA LYS A 6 -15.56 11.54 0.03
C LYS A 6 -14.31 12.08 0.71
N GLN A 7 -13.89 13.28 0.28
CA GLN A 7 -12.87 14.08 0.95
C GLN A 7 -13.28 14.33 2.41
N SER A 8 -12.53 13.76 3.35
CA SER A 8 -12.79 13.89 4.78
C SER A 8 -12.41 15.30 5.26
N VAL A 9 -13.40 16.18 5.40
CA VAL A 9 -13.27 17.42 6.18
C VAL A 9 -13.14 17.04 7.65
N ILE A 10 -11.96 17.27 8.24
CA ILE A 10 -11.69 16.99 9.65
C ILE A 10 -12.34 18.08 10.50
N ILE A 11 -13.58 17.86 10.93
CA ILE A 11 -14.28 18.68 11.92
C ILE A 11 -13.96 18.11 13.31
N SER A 12 -13.03 18.75 14.03
CA SER A 12 -12.73 18.41 15.44
C SER A 12 -13.69 19.17 16.37
N LEU A 13 -14.86 18.59 16.62
CA LEU A 13 -15.84 19.09 17.58
C LEU A 13 -15.54 18.54 18.98
N ALA A 14 -15.34 19.43 19.95
CA ALA A 14 -15.51 19.11 21.38
C ALA A 14 -15.94 20.40 22.12
N ALA A 15 -17.26 20.55 22.27
CA ALA A 15 -17.93 21.55 23.11
C ALA A 15 -18.46 20.90 24.41
N PHE A 16 -19.07 21.74 25.27
CA PHE A 16 -19.43 21.61 26.71
C PHE A 16 -18.30 22.01 27.69
N GLY A 17 -18.38 23.07 28.50
CA GLY A 17 -19.42 24.04 28.81
C GLY A 17 -19.69 24.08 30.33
N LEU A 18 -19.30 25.16 31.03
CA LEU A 18 -20.12 25.81 32.07
C LEU A 18 -19.53 27.19 32.44
N LEU A 19 -20.38 28.21 32.38
CA LEU A 19 -20.18 29.58 32.83
C LEU A 19 -20.45 29.66 34.34
N ALA A 20 -19.70 30.50 35.04
CA ALA A 20 -20.15 31.15 36.27
C ALA A 20 -19.75 32.62 36.18
N ALA A 21 -20.73 33.48 35.95
CA ALA A 21 -20.61 34.92 36.11
C ALA A 21 -20.90 35.26 37.57
N VAL A 22 -19.98 35.97 38.22
CA VAL A 22 -20.25 36.72 39.45
C VAL A 22 -19.60 38.08 39.26
N GLY A 23 -20.42 39.12 39.39
CA GLY A 23 -20.00 40.50 39.21
C GLY A 23 -19.30 41.09 40.43
N ALA A 24 -18.81 42.31 40.18
CA ALA A 24 -18.54 43.41 41.11
C ALA A 24 -17.08 43.80 41.38
N THR A 25 -16.89 45.12 41.20
CA THR A 25 -15.89 46.06 41.73
C THR A 25 -14.60 46.29 40.93
N ASN A 26 -14.55 47.50 40.36
CA ASN A 26 -13.35 48.19 39.91
C ASN A 26 -12.51 48.59 41.13
N ALA A 27 -11.38 47.93 41.34
CA ALA A 27 -10.28 48.44 42.14
C ALA A 27 -9.02 48.40 41.28
N GLN A 28 -8.41 49.56 41.05
CA GLN A 28 -7.06 49.69 40.50
C GLN A 28 -6.06 49.14 41.52
N ASN A 29 -6.00 47.83 41.65
CA ASN A 29 -4.91 47.15 42.33
C ASN A 29 -3.76 47.06 41.33
N ALA A 30 -2.62 47.66 41.65
CA ALA A 30 -1.35 47.35 41.02
C ALA A 30 -1.03 45.86 41.26
N SER A 31 -1.60 45.00 40.42
CA SER A 31 -1.52 43.56 40.55
C SER A 31 -0.14 43.10 40.09
N ALA A 32 0.65 42.56 41.02
CA ALA A 32 1.87 41.84 40.66
C ALA A 32 1.55 40.80 39.57
N LYS A 33 2.21 40.90 38.42
CA LYS A 33 1.95 40.07 37.23
C LYS A 33 1.88 38.60 37.64
N SER A 34 0.67 38.02 37.64
CA SER A 34 0.48 36.67 38.16
C SER A 34 1.38 35.68 37.43
N ARG A 35 2.06 34.83 38.20
CA ARG A 35 2.91 33.77 37.65
C ARG A 35 2.09 32.85 36.75
N VAL A 36 2.74 32.34 35.70
CA VAL A 36 2.07 31.40 34.78
C VAL A 36 1.85 30.09 35.50
N ARG A 37 0.62 29.59 35.47
CA ARG A 37 0.23 28.28 36.01
C ARG A 37 -0.59 27.50 35.00
N VAL A 38 -0.57 26.17 35.12
CA VAL A 38 -1.41 25.27 34.32
C VAL A 38 -2.82 25.28 34.91
N THR A 39 -3.83 25.52 34.07
CA THR A 39 -5.25 25.51 34.44
C THR A 39 -5.95 24.22 34.03
N SER A 40 -5.40 23.49 33.06
CA SER A 40 -5.87 22.16 32.69
C SER A 40 -4.74 21.33 32.11
N ASN A 41 -4.79 20.01 32.30
CA ASN A 41 -3.85 19.06 31.72
C ASN A 41 -4.55 17.71 31.54
N VAL A 42 -5.01 17.45 30.33
CA VAL A 42 -5.87 16.30 30.02
C VAL A 42 -5.25 15.40 28.96
N LYS A 43 -5.56 14.10 29.02
CA LYS A 43 -5.19 13.12 27.99
C LYS A 43 -6.08 13.32 26.76
N LEU A 44 -5.49 13.28 25.57
CA LEU A 44 -6.26 13.28 24.33
C LEU A 44 -6.91 11.91 24.12
N ARG A 45 -8.23 11.89 23.90
CA ARG A 45 -9.03 10.66 23.74
C ARG A 45 -9.52 10.39 22.31
N THR A 46 -9.25 11.29 21.37
CA THR A 46 -9.58 11.07 19.95
C THR A 46 -8.80 9.88 19.37
N ASP A 47 -9.22 9.42 18.19
CA ASP A 47 -8.57 8.32 17.49
C ASP A 47 -7.05 8.53 17.36
N GLY A 48 -6.31 7.42 17.34
CA GLY A 48 -4.86 7.46 17.20
C GLY A 48 -4.37 8.24 15.98
N SER A 49 -4.95 7.96 14.82
CA SER A 49 -4.55 8.54 13.54
C SER A 49 -4.71 10.07 13.51
N THR A 50 -5.78 10.58 14.13
CA THR A 50 -6.06 12.03 14.21
C THR A 50 -5.09 12.81 15.09
N ARG A 51 -4.25 12.11 15.86
CA ARG A 51 -3.27 12.72 16.78
C ARG A 51 -1.84 12.66 16.26
N ASN A 52 -1.65 12.17 15.04
CA ASN A 52 -0.37 12.24 14.36
C ASN A 52 -0.08 13.68 13.95
N VAL A 53 1.11 14.15 14.30
CA VAL A 53 1.54 15.54 14.09
C VAL A 53 2.94 15.56 13.49
N ALA A 54 3.28 16.69 12.87
CA ALA A 54 4.64 17.02 12.50
C ALA A 54 5.06 18.29 13.23
N PHE A 55 6.34 18.37 13.57
CA PHE A 55 6.92 19.61 14.05
C PHE A 55 6.94 20.67 12.94
N THR A 56 6.81 21.93 13.33
CA THR A 56 6.95 23.07 12.41
C THR A 56 8.29 23.77 12.53
N GLY A 57 9.06 23.49 13.59
CA GLY A 57 10.27 24.23 13.94
C GLY A 57 10.01 25.64 14.52
N LYS A 58 8.76 26.06 14.71
CA LYS A 58 8.42 27.41 15.24
C LYS A 58 8.49 27.51 16.77
N ALA A 59 8.57 26.40 17.48
CA ALA A 59 8.69 26.36 18.93
C ALA A 59 9.55 25.17 19.36
N GLY A 60 10.35 25.32 20.42
CA GLY A 60 11.14 24.22 20.98
C GLY A 60 10.33 23.23 21.81
N LEU A 61 10.93 22.07 22.09
CA LEU A 61 10.38 21.04 22.97
C LEU A 61 10.94 21.22 24.37
N TYR A 62 10.11 21.09 25.41
CA TYR A 62 10.50 21.36 26.80
C TYR A 62 10.03 20.27 27.76
N THR A 63 10.62 20.19 28.96
CA THR A 63 10.22 19.22 30.01
C THR A 63 8.83 19.51 30.57
N LYS A 64 8.40 20.77 30.52
CA LYS A 64 7.07 21.28 30.88
C LYS A 64 6.75 22.48 29.98
N ALA A 65 5.52 23.00 30.04
CA ALA A 65 5.13 24.16 29.24
C ALA A 65 6.17 25.29 29.37
N SER A 66 6.68 25.79 28.24
CA SER A 66 7.84 26.70 28.18
C SER A 66 7.64 28.02 28.93
N SER A 67 6.40 28.38 29.25
CA SER A 67 6.05 29.57 30.02
C SER A 67 6.10 29.37 31.54
N LEU A 68 6.37 28.16 32.03
CA LEU A 68 6.49 27.85 33.46
C LEU A 68 7.93 28.02 33.96
N LYS A 69 8.08 28.33 35.25
CA LYS A 69 9.40 28.39 35.91
C LYS A 69 10.12 27.04 35.81
N SER A 70 11.43 27.10 35.54
CA SER A 70 12.33 25.95 35.40
C SER A 70 11.96 24.98 34.26
N ALA A 71 11.31 25.45 33.19
CA ALA A 71 11.13 24.67 31.98
C ALA A 71 12.48 24.48 31.27
N LYS A 72 12.97 23.24 31.20
CA LYS A 72 14.23 22.90 30.53
C LYS A 72 13.95 22.52 29.07
N LYS A 73 14.79 22.97 28.15
CA LYS A 73 14.69 22.67 26.72
C LYS A 73 15.16 21.23 26.47
N VAL A 74 14.32 20.43 25.82
CA VAL A 74 14.58 19.04 25.41
C VAL A 74 15.10 18.99 23.98
N ALA A 75 14.55 19.83 23.09
CA ALA A 75 15.03 19.96 21.71
C ALA A 75 14.87 21.40 21.21
N THR A 76 15.81 21.84 20.39
CA THR A 76 15.79 23.18 19.79
C THR A 76 14.84 23.25 18.60
N THR A 77 14.50 24.46 18.17
CA THR A 77 13.71 24.69 16.95
C THR A 77 14.39 24.11 15.71
N ILE A 78 15.71 24.16 15.64
CA ILE A 78 16.53 23.60 14.56
C ILE A 78 16.38 22.08 14.53
N THR A 79 16.64 21.40 15.64
CA THR A 79 16.47 19.94 15.76
C THR A 79 15.06 19.50 15.36
N LEU A 80 14.04 20.24 15.78
CA LEU A 80 12.66 19.91 15.43
C LEU A 80 12.34 20.16 13.94
N LYS A 81 12.97 21.16 13.31
CA LYS A 81 12.88 21.39 11.85
C LYS A 81 13.55 20.26 11.08
N ASP A 82 14.65 19.70 11.58
CA ASP A 82 15.34 18.57 10.97
C ASP A 82 14.50 17.28 11.09
N LEU A 83 13.93 17.02 12.26
CA LEU A 83 12.98 15.92 12.46
C LEU A 83 11.75 16.05 11.55
N ALA A 84 11.24 17.27 11.34
CA ALA A 84 10.13 17.50 10.42
C ALA A 84 10.48 17.07 8.98
N ARG A 85 11.73 17.31 8.55
CA ARG A 85 12.24 16.97 7.20
C ARG A 85 12.68 15.51 7.02
N SER A 86 12.76 14.73 8.09
CA SER A 86 13.24 13.35 8.03
C SER A 86 12.39 12.48 7.08
N LYS A 87 13.04 11.63 6.29
CA LYS A 87 12.36 10.62 5.45
C LYS A 87 12.13 9.29 6.18
N LYS A 88 12.21 9.27 7.51
CA LYS A 88 12.04 8.06 8.32
C LYS A 88 10.78 8.14 9.18
N SER A 89 9.84 7.21 9.01
CA SER A 89 8.58 7.11 9.76
C SER A 89 8.77 6.82 11.24
N THR A 90 9.94 6.31 11.65
CA THR A 90 10.33 6.25 13.07
C THR A 90 10.35 7.62 13.76
N LYS A 91 10.50 8.71 12.97
CA LYS A 91 10.47 10.10 13.43
C LYS A 91 9.08 10.74 13.38
N ASN A 92 8.03 9.98 13.03
CA ASN A 92 6.64 10.44 13.19
C ASN A 92 6.37 10.80 14.65
N VAL A 93 5.39 11.69 14.89
CA VAL A 93 5.15 12.25 16.22
C VAL A 93 3.69 12.05 16.61
N ARG A 94 3.46 11.63 17.85
CA ARG A 94 2.13 11.50 18.45
C ARG A 94 1.93 12.56 19.51
N ALA A 95 0.87 13.36 19.41
CA ALA A 95 0.34 14.13 20.52
C ALA A 95 -0.56 13.25 21.40
N TYR A 96 -0.39 13.31 22.73
CA TYR A 96 -1.17 12.43 23.63
C TYR A 96 -1.74 13.14 24.88
N ARG A 97 -1.32 14.39 25.15
CA ARG A 97 -1.96 15.26 26.16
C ARG A 97 -2.01 16.69 25.68
N VAL A 98 -2.92 17.47 26.25
CA VAL A 98 -3.03 18.91 26.03
C VAL A 98 -3.17 19.62 27.38
N ALA A 99 -2.51 20.77 27.51
CA ALA A 99 -2.58 21.61 28.69
C ALA A 99 -2.86 23.07 28.30
N ARG A 100 -3.63 23.78 29.14
CA ARG A 100 -3.86 25.23 29.03
C ARG A 100 -3.23 25.93 30.23
N THR A 101 -2.70 27.12 30.01
CA THR A 101 -2.23 28.00 31.10
C THR A 101 -3.24 29.10 31.42
N ASN A 102 -3.10 29.74 32.58
CA ASN A 102 -3.89 30.92 32.96
C ASN A 102 -3.73 32.11 31.99
N LYS A 103 -2.72 32.09 31.10
CA LYS A 103 -2.53 33.09 30.04
C LYS A 103 -3.10 32.65 28.69
N GLY A 104 -3.98 31.65 28.66
CA GLY A 104 -4.64 31.17 27.46
C GLY A 104 -3.75 30.39 26.48
N LYS A 105 -2.47 30.14 26.80
CA LYS A 105 -1.57 29.36 25.95
C LYS A 105 -1.89 27.87 26.05
N VAL A 106 -1.88 27.20 24.90
CA VAL A 106 -2.06 25.75 24.79
C VAL A 106 -0.72 25.08 24.50
N TYR A 107 -0.48 23.97 25.18
CA TYR A 107 0.71 23.13 25.01
C TYR A 107 0.30 21.68 24.82
N TYR A 108 0.98 20.98 23.92
CA TYR A 108 0.76 19.55 23.70
C TYR A 108 1.93 18.74 24.24
N LYS A 109 1.64 17.62 24.90
CA LYS A 109 2.65 16.61 25.24
C LYS A 109 2.77 15.66 24.05
N VAL A 110 3.98 15.55 23.51
CA VAL A 110 4.27 14.79 22.29
C VAL A 110 5.39 13.78 22.52
N VAL A 111 5.46 12.79 21.65
CA VAL A 111 6.57 11.84 21.56
C VAL A 111 6.82 11.46 20.10
N THR A 112 8.09 11.37 19.69
CA THR A 112 8.47 10.68 18.45
C THR A 112 8.16 9.18 18.56
N PHE A 113 7.92 8.50 17.44
CA PHE A 113 7.52 7.10 17.48
C PHE A 113 8.63 6.19 18.00
N ASP A 114 9.89 6.50 17.66
CA ASP A 114 11.09 5.88 18.24
C ASP A 114 11.30 6.19 19.74
N GLY A 115 10.52 7.09 20.32
CA GLY A 115 10.56 7.44 21.73
C GLY A 115 11.67 8.42 22.14
N HIS A 116 12.61 8.77 21.25
CA HIS A 116 13.81 9.54 21.61
C HIS A 116 13.49 10.96 22.08
N TYR A 117 12.52 11.64 21.45
CA TYR A 117 12.10 12.97 21.86
C TYR A 117 10.72 12.93 22.51
N ARG A 118 10.63 13.37 23.77
CA ARG A 118 9.39 13.48 24.53
C ARG A 118 9.36 14.77 25.33
N GLY A 119 8.26 15.51 25.24
CA GLY A 119 8.12 16.75 25.98
C GLY A 119 6.85 17.51 25.68
N TRP A 120 6.81 18.77 26.13
CA TRP A 120 5.75 19.73 25.91
C TRP A 120 6.18 20.78 24.89
N ILE A 121 5.32 21.04 23.92
CA ILE A 121 5.55 22.01 22.85
C ILE A 121 4.37 22.98 22.76
N TYR A 122 4.66 24.23 22.43
CA TYR A 122 3.63 25.27 22.28
C TYR A 122 2.74 24.98 21.07
N GLY A 123 1.44 24.92 21.31
CA GLY A 123 0.40 24.54 20.34
C GLY A 123 -0.50 25.68 19.86
N GLY A 124 -0.23 26.93 20.25
CA GLY A 124 -1.10 28.08 19.98
C GLY A 124 -2.00 28.45 21.17
N ARG A 125 -3.18 29.00 20.88
CA ARG A 125 -4.18 29.43 21.90
C ARG A 125 -5.48 28.61 21.88
N SER A 126 -5.70 27.83 20.82
CA SER A 126 -6.86 26.95 20.65
C SER A 126 -6.49 25.49 20.91
N LYS A 127 -7.45 24.71 21.42
CA LYS A 127 -7.35 23.24 21.52
C LYS A 127 -7.96 22.54 20.29
N ALA A 128 -8.66 23.27 19.42
CA ALA A 128 -9.40 22.70 18.30
C ALA A 128 -8.48 22.25 17.14
N VAL A 129 -7.30 22.87 17.03
CA VAL A 129 -6.33 22.58 15.97
C VAL A 129 -4.92 22.46 16.53
N PHE A 130 -4.09 21.67 15.86
CA PHE A 130 -2.65 21.69 16.08
C PHE A 130 -2.05 22.90 15.37
N ALA A 131 -1.46 23.81 16.14
CA ALA A 131 -0.83 25.03 15.64
C ALA A 131 0.51 25.30 16.35
N GLY A 132 1.12 26.46 16.08
CA GLY A 132 2.38 26.86 16.69
C GLY A 132 3.53 25.94 16.29
N GLY A 133 4.08 25.19 17.25
CA GLY A 133 5.16 24.22 17.04
C GLY A 133 4.74 22.92 16.35
N LEU A 134 3.44 22.72 16.12
CA LEU A 134 2.85 21.51 15.55
C LEU A 134 1.92 21.83 14.38
N LYS A 135 1.76 20.83 13.51
CA LYS A 135 0.68 20.75 12.52
C LYS A 135 0.19 19.30 12.44
N SER A 136 -1.07 19.10 12.04
CA SER A 136 -1.59 17.76 11.72
C SER A 136 -0.71 17.11 10.64
N TYR A 137 -0.55 15.79 10.73
CA TYR A 137 0.28 15.05 9.78
C TYR A 137 -0.30 13.69 9.48
N GLN A 138 -0.54 13.43 8.20
CA GLN A 138 -0.97 12.13 7.71
C GLN A 138 0.27 11.27 7.46
N THR A 139 0.35 10.14 8.16
CA THR A 139 1.50 9.22 8.12
C THR A 139 1.39 8.16 7.02
N PHE A 140 0.19 7.97 6.49
CA PHE A 140 -0.13 7.00 5.44
C PHE A 140 -1.18 7.56 4.49
N GLN A 141 -0.91 7.52 3.19
CA GLN A 141 -1.86 7.89 2.14
C GLN A 141 -2.46 6.61 1.58
N GLN A 142 -3.77 6.44 1.72
CA GLN A 142 -4.45 5.31 1.11
C GLN A 142 -4.51 5.51 -0.42
N GLY A 143 -4.24 4.44 -1.16
CA GLY A 143 -4.27 4.42 -2.61
C GLY A 143 -5.33 3.44 -3.15
N SER A 144 -5.43 3.35 -4.46
CA SER A 144 -6.23 2.34 -5.15
C SER A 144 -5.42 1.08 -5.42
N LEU A 145 -6.11 -0.06 -5.55
CA LEU A 145 -5.50 -1.29 -6.02
C LEU A 145 -5.18 -1.18 -7.51
N THR A 146 -4.06 -1.77 -7.93
CA THR A 146 -3.78 -1.99 -9.35
C THR A 146 -4.55 -3.22 -9.86
N ASN A 147 -4.59 -3.40 -11.18
CA ASN A 147 -5.18 -4.60 -11.78
C ASN A 147 -4.48 -5.88 -11.28
N ASP A 148 -3.15 -5.84 -11.19
CA ASP A 148 -2.35 -6.98 -10.72
C ASP A 148 -2.71 -7.36 -9.29
N MET A 149 -2.85 -6.36 -8.40
CA MET A 149 -3.23 -6.58 -7.00
C MET A 149 -4.63 -7.18 -6.87
N SER A 150 -5.55 -6.80 -7.76
CA SER A 150 -6.95 -7.23 -7.72
C SER A 150 -7.13 -8.65 -8.28
N ASN A 151 -6.42 -8.96 -9.36
CA ASN A 151 -6.66 -10.18 -10.13
C ASN A 151 -5.83 -11.37 -9.65
N ASN A 152 -4.61 -11.14 -9.16
CA ASN A 152 -3.70 -12.22 -8.79
C ASN A 152 -3.85 -12.68 -7.33
N THR A 153 -3.17 -13.77 -6.99
CA THR A 153 -2.91 -14.22 -5.62
C THR A 153 -1.43 -14.10 -5.31
N PHE A 154 -1.10 -13.89 -4.05
CA PHE A 154 0.25 -13.57 -3.60
C PHE A 154 0.68 -14.50 -2.47
N GLN A 155 2.00 -14.69 -2.37
CA GLN A 155 2.68 -15.37 -1.27
C GLN A 155 3.82 -14.49 -0.76
N PHE A 156 4.33 -14.78 0.44
CA PHE A 156 5.57 -14.18 0.90
C PHE A 156 6.71 -14.51 -0.08
N ALA A 157 7.46 -13.49 -0.50
CA ALA A 157 8.62 -13.70 -1.36
C ALA A 157 9.69 -14.49 -0.60
N ASN A 158 9.96 -14.05 0.64
CA ASN A 158 10.96 -14.63 1.54
C ASN A 158 10.34 -14.79 2.94
N PRO A 159 9.64 -15.90 3.25
CA PRO A 159 9.09 -16.12 4.57
C PRO A 159 10.20 -16.33 5.62
N GLY A 160 9.93 -15.98 6.87
CA GLY A 160 10.90 -16.04 7.97
C GLY A 160 10.54 -15.10 9.12
N THR A 161 11.55 -14.64 9.86
CA THR A 161 11.38 -13.88 11.12
C THR A 161 11.93 -12.44 11.08
N ALA A 162 12.50 -12.02 9.94
CA ALA A 162 13.13 -10.72 9.82
C ALA A 162 12.13 -9.56 10.00
N ASN A 163 12.56 -8.48 10.64
CA ASN A 163 11.77 -7.26 10.86
C ASN A 163 12.15 -6.16 9.85
N ASP A 164 12.09 -6.48 8.57
CA ASP A 164 12.52 -5.66 7.44
C ASP A 164 11.36 -5.02 6.67
N ASN A 165 10.12 -5.22 7.15
CA ASN A 165 8.86 -4.84 6.51
C ASN A 165 8.46 -5.68 5.28
N GLN A 166 9.23 -6.72 4.93
CA GLN A 166 9.04 -7.56 3.75
C GLN A 166 8.85 -9.04 4.09
N THR A 167 9.35 -9.48 5.24
CA THR A 167 9.34 -10.88 5.65
C THR A 167 8.09 -11.23 6.49
N VAL A 168 7.49 -10.26 7.19
CA VAL A 168 6.34 -10.46 8.09
C VAL A 168 5.30 -9.36 7.92
N THR A 169 4.07 -9.59 8.40
CA THR A 169 2.99 -8.60 8.33
C THR A 169 2.83 -7.77 9.61
N TYR A 170 2.10 -6.67 9.49
CA TYR A 170 1.89 -5.65 10.53
C TYR A 170 0.42 -5.30 10.68
N LYS A 171 -0.01 -4.92 11.89
CA LYS A 171 -1.41 -4.51 12.13
C LYS A 171 -1.81 -3.23 11.38
N GLN A 172 -0.82 -2.40 11.09
CA GLN A 172 -0.87 -1.18 10.29
C GLN A 172 0.49 -1.05 9.61
N PRO A 173 0.60 -0.31 8.48
CA PRO A 173 1.89 -0.07 7.85
C PRO A 173 2.92 0.43 8.87
N ALA A 174 4.13 -0.13 8.85
CA ALA A 174 5.06 0.05 9.95
C ALA A 174 5.34 1.53 10.22
N TRP A 175 5.32 1.91 11.50
CA TRP A 175 5.57 3.28 11.97
C TRP A 175 4.57 4.34 11.47
N THR A 176 3.37 3.94 11.06
CA THR A 176 2.27 4.88 10.75
C THR A 176 1.35 5.15 11.93
N GLN A 177 1.34 4.27 12.94
CA GLN A 177 0.65 4.47 14.20
C GLN A 177 1.59 4.23 15.40
N TYR A 178 1.46 5.05 16.43
CA TYR A 178 2.32 4.94 17.61
C TYR A 178 2.02 3.67 18.41
N LYS A 179 3.05 2.86 18.65
CA LYS A 179 2.98 1.56 19.37
C LYS A 179 2.13 0.48 18.70
N ILE A 180 1.88 0.60 17.40
CA ILE A 180 1.30 -0.49 16.61
C ILE A 180 2.44 -1.23 15.93
N GLY A 181 2.48 -2.55 16.11
CA GLY A 181 3.58 -3.40 15.68
C GLY A 181 3.16 -4.48 14.69
N ARG A 182 4.00 -5.52 14.63
CA ARG A 182 3.78 -6.70 13.80
C ARG A 182 2.47 -7.41 14.12
N GLN A 183 1.88 -7.99 13.09
CA GLN A 183 0.75 -8.92 13.20
C GLN A 183 1.30 -10.31 13.54
N VAL A 184 2.29 -10.79 12.78
CA VAL A 184 3.03 -12.02 13.06
C VAL A 184 4.52 -11.74 13.23
N THR A 185 5.19 -12.53 14.05
CA THR A 185 6.65 -12.46 14.25
C THR A 185 7.42 -13.46 13.40
N ASP A 186 6.71 -14.43 12.81
CA ASP A 186 7.25 -15.48 11.95
C ASP A 186 6.22 -15.78 10.86
N SER A 187 6.62 -15.64 9.59
CA SER A 187 5.78 -15.96 8.43
C SER A 187 6.04 -17.36 7.86
N THR A 188 7.00 -18.12 8.39
CA THR A 188 7.34 -19.48 7.93
C THR A 188 6.12 -20.42 7.90
N PRO A 189 5.23 -20.46 8.93
CA PRO A 189 4.03 -21.30 8.90
C PRO A 189 3.02 -20.92 7.81
N TYR A 190 3.21 -19.78 7.17
CA TYR A 190 2.31 -19.18 6.19
C TYR A 190 2.91 -19.16 4.78
N ALA A 191 4.07 -19.79 4.56
CA ALA A 191 4.82 -19.75 3.31
C ALA A 191 4.04 -20.23 2.08
N THR A 192 3.11 -21.17 2.27
CA THR A 192 2.28 -21.76 1.21
C THR A 192 0.87 -21.16 1.10
N VAL A 193 0.52 -20.23 1.99
CA VAL A 193 -0.82 -19.62 2.03
C VAL A 193 -0.95 -18.61 0.89
N ASN A 194 -2.06 -18.70 0.15
CA ASN A 194 -2.38 -17.77 -0.94
C ASN A 194 -3.23 -16.61 -0.42
N TYR A 195 -2.70 -15.40 -0.61
CA TYR A 195 -3.31 -14.16 -0.18
C TYR A 195 -3.90 -13.36 -1.34
N LYS A 196 -4.98 -12.65 -1.05
CA LYS A 196 -5.50 -11.56 -1.87
C LYS A 196 -5.14 -10.21 -1.23
N ILE A 197 -5.16 -9.16 -2.03
CA ILE A 197 -4.96 -7.78 -1.58
C ILE A 197 -6.29 -7.04 -1.64
N ASP A 198 -6.70 -6.41 -0.54
CA ASP A 198 -7.92 -5.60 -0.43
C ASP A 198 -7.64 -4.11 -0.22
N GLN A 199 -6.45 -3.75 0.26
CA GLN A 199 -6.05 -2.35 0.47
C GLN A 199 -4.62 -2.08 0.03
N ALA A 200 -4.36 -0.86 -0.44
CA ALA A 200 -3.02 -0.38 -0.77
C ALA A 200 -2.84 1.07 -0.34
N GLY A 201 -1.60 1.51 -0.20
CA GLY A 201 -1.26 2.91 0.06
C GLY A 201 0.24 3.12 0.24
N THR A 202 0.64 4.34 0.58
CA THR A 202 2.05 4.72 0.72
C THR A 202 2.34 5.43 2.04
N ARG A 203 3.50 5.14 2.64
CA ARG A 203 3.96 5.93 3.79
C ARG A 203 4.44 7.29 3.32
N THR A 204 4.02 8.35 4.01
CA THR A 204 4.30 9.74 3.56
C THR A 204 5.74 10.20 3.73
N ARG A 205 6.56 9.50 4.51
CA ARG A 205 7.98 9.86 4.68
C ARG A 205 8.89 9.08 3.75
N GLU A 206 8.66 7.78 3.61
CA GLU A 206 9.45 6.91 2.74
C GLU A 206 8.98 6.92 1.28
N GLY A 207 7.68 7.07 1.04
CA GLY A 207 7.07 6.92 -0.28
C GLY A 207 6.90 5.46 -0.72
N ASP A 208 7.15 4.50 0.15
CA ASP A 208 7.07 3.07 -0.16
C ASP A 208 5.63 2.54 -0.14
N GLN A 209 5.34 1.57 -1.00
CA GLN A 209 4.02 1.00 -1.18
C GLN A 209 3.78 -0.15 -0.20
N TRP A 210 2.69 -0.03 0.56
CA TRP A 210 2.19 -1.04 1.46
C TRP A 210 0.86 -1.57 0.96
N VAL A 211 0.65 -2.86 1.17
CA VAL A 211 -0.61 -3.54 0.86
C VAL A 211 -1.10 -4.30 2.09
N HIS A 212 -2.42 -4.40 2.22
CA HIS A 212 -3.04 -5.30 3.19
C HIS A 212 -3.33 -6.62 2.48
N ILE A 213 -2.88 -7.71 3.06
CA ILE A 213 -3.12 -9.07 2.57
C ILE A 213 -4.11 -9.79 3.47
N TYR A 214 -4.96 -10.62 2.87
CA TYR A 214 -5.85 -11.53 3.59
C TYR A 214 -5.86 -12.90 2.92
N ALA A 215 -5.85 -13.96 3.73
CA ALA A 215 -5.90 -15.31 3.22
C ALA A 215 -7.27 -15.60 2.60
N THR A 216 -7.29 -16.19 1.40
CA THR A 216 -8.56 -16.66 0.80
C THR A 216 -8.89 -18.08 1.23
N ASN A 217 -7.87 -18.89 1.49
CA ASN A 217 -7.95 -20.26 1.97
C ASN A 217 -6.75 -20.53 2.89
N GLY A 218 -6.94 -21.28 3.98
CA GLY A 218 -5.87 -21.65 4.92
C GLY A 218 -5.76 -20.73 6.15
N ASN A 219 -4.59 -20.70 6.78
CA ASN A 219 -4.36 -20.00 8.05
C ASN A 219 -4.26 -18.48 7.84
N SER A 220 -5.25 -17.72 8.34
CA SER A 220 -5.34 -16.25 8.27
C SER A 220 -4.54 -15.50 9.35
N GLY A 221 -3.73 -16.19 10.15
CA GLY A 221 -2.96 -15.56 11.24
C GLY A 221 -2.04 -14.42 10.78
N ALA A 222 -1.60 -14.44 9.52
CA ALA A 222 -0.75 -13.40 8.94
C ALA A 222 -1.50 -12.28 8.20
N ASP A 223 -2.84 -12.25 8.21
CA ASP A 223 -3.63 -11.19 7.58
C ASP A 223 -3.25 -9.82 8.14
N GLY A 224 -2.74 -8.93 7.28
CA GLY A 224 -2.18 -7.67 7.72
C GLY A 224 -1.41 -6.92 6.64
N TRP A 225 -0.77 -5.84 7.04
CA TRP A 225 -0.01 -4.94 6.16
C TRP A 225 1.42 -5.40 5.95
N ILE A 226 1.91 -5.31 4.72
CA ILE A 226 3.30 -5.61 4.33
C ILE A 226 3.74 -4.68 3.21
N LEU A 227 5.05 -4.47 3.03
CA LEU A 227 5.54 -3.86 1.79
C LEU A 227 5.18 -4.74 0.61
N TYR A 228 4.69 -4.13 -0.47
CA TYR A 228 4.33 -4.87 -1.68
C TYR A 228 5.52 -5.66 -2.25
N SER A 229 6.74 -5.14 -2.12
CA SER A 229 7.98 -5.82 -2.53
C SER A 229 8.32 -7.08 -1.70
N GLY A 230 7.69 -7.27 -0.55
CA GLY A 230 7.83 -8.48 0.27
C GLY A 230 6.98 -9.65 -0.24
N LEU A 231 6.18 -9.43 -1.27
CA LEU A 231 5.31 -10.44 -1.87
C LEU A 231 5.84 -10.85 -3.24
N LYS A 232 5.52 -12.08 -3.60
CA LYS A 232 5.59 -12.57 -4.97
C LYS A 232 4.20 -13.01 -5.41
N THR A 233 3.92 -12.92 -6.70
CA THR A 233 2.76 -13.59 -7.28
C THR A 233 2.89 -15.08 -6.96
N ALA A 234 1.84 -15.68 -6.40
CA ALA A 234 1.83 -17.11 -6.15
C ALA A 234 2.00 -17.82 -7.50
N SER A 235 3.03 -18.66 -7.66
CA SER A 235 3.01 -19.61 -8.76
C SER A 235 1.81 -20.51 -8.53
N ASN A 236 1.00 -20.72 -9.57
CA ASN A 236 0.06 -21.83 -9.61
C ASN A 236 0.92 -23.11 -9.54
N ASN A 237 1.25 -23.55 -8.33
CA ASN A 237 2.00 -24.77 -8.03
C ASN A 237 1.05 -25.89 -7.60
N SER A 238 -0.25 -25.78 -7.92
CA SER A 238 -1.14 -26.94 -7.83
C SER A 238 -0.49 -28.09 -8.61
N PRO A 239 -0.41 -29.31 -8.03
CA PRO A 239 0.12 -30.46 -8.72
C PRO A 239 -0.49 -30.56 -10.12
N ILE A 240 0.34 -30.68 -11.16
CA ILE A 240 -0.14 -30.88 -12.53
C ILE A 240 -0.53 -32.35 -12.60
N ALA A 241 -1.79 -32.63 -12.94
CA ALA A 241 -2.24 -34.00 -13.11
C ALA A 241 -1.41 -34.70 -14.18
N ASP A 242 -1.16 -35.99 -14.02
CA ASP A 242 -0.30 -36.76 -14.93
C ASP A 242 -0.79 -36.76 -16.38
N ASN A 243 -2.10 -36.55 -16.59
CA ASN A 243 -2.75 -36.44 -17.90
C ASN A 243 -3.01 -34.98 -18.35
N ALA A 244 -2.39 -34.00 -17.69
CA ALA A 244 -2.58 -32.58 -17.98
C ALA A 244 -1.27 -31.87 -18.30
N ILE A 245 -1.31 -30.84 -19.14
CA ILE A 245 -0.22 -29.89 -19.34
C ILE A 245 -0.64 -28.52 -18.80
N ARG A 246 0.23 -27.89 -18.02
CA ARG A 246 0.03 -26.49 -17.61
C ARG A 246 0.62 -25.55 -18.64
N ILE A 247 -0.19 -24.66 -19.19
CA ILE A 247 0.22 -23.64 -20.14
C ILE A 247 0.29 -22.31 -19.40
N ASN A 248 1.50 -21.84 -19.11
CA ASN A 248 1.76 -20.54 -18.50
C ASN A 248 1.74 -19.45 -19.57
N LEU A 249 1.00 -18.38 -19.31
CA LEU A 249 0.84 -17.25 -20.21
C LEU A 249 1.61 -16.07 -19.66
N VAL A 250 2.56 -15.55 -20.44
CA VAL A 250 3.34 -14.36 -20.08
C VAL A 250 3.08 -13.23 -21.06
N ASP A 251 3.18 -11.99 -20.60
CA ASP A 251 3.06 -10.83 -21.46
C ASP A 251 4.28 -10.72 -22.37
N SER A 252 4.05 -10.61 -23.69
CA SER A 252 5.14 -10.61 -24.67
C SER A 252 6.07 -9.40 -24.58
N ALA A 253 5.61 -8.28 -24.04
CA ALA A 253 6.41 -7.06 -23.94
C ALA A 253 7.27 -7.06 -22.68
N THR A 254 6.72 -7.52 -21.56
CA THR A 254 7.38 -7.42 -20.24
C THR A 254 7.95 -8.75 -19.73
N GLY A 255 7.53 -9.89 -20.30
CA GLY A 255 7.83 -11.21 -19.77
C GLY A 255 7.10 -11.55 -18.46
N SER A 256 6.21 -10.67 -17.99
CA SER A 256 5.49 -10.84 -16.73
C SER A 256 4.45 -11.95 -16.83
N SER A 257 4.31 -12.74 -15.77
CA SER A 257 3.25 -13.77 -15.67
C SER A 257 1.87 -13.12 -15.70
N ILE A 258 0.99 -13.62 -16.57
CA ILE A 258 -0.41 -13.17 -16.69
C ILE A 258 -1.32 -14.15 -15.95
N THR A 259 -1.30 -15.42 -16.36
CA THR A 259 -2.14 -16.50 -15.80
C THR A 259 -1.64 -17.87 -16.31
N SER A 260 -2.28 -18.97 -15.94
CA SER A 260 -2.03 -20.30 -16.50
C SER A 260 -3.33 -21.07 -16.71
N VAL A 261 -3.35 -21.99 -17.67
CA VAL A 261 -4.45 -22.94 -17.87
C VAL A 261 -3.92 -24.37 -17.85
N ASP A 262 -4.71 -25.31 -17.33
CA ASP A 262 -4.37 -26.74 -17.34
C ASP A 262 -5.23 -27.45 -18.36
N TYR A 263 -4.60 -27.94 -19.43
CA TYR A 263 -5.27 -28.75 -20.45
C TYR A 263 -5.10 -30.23 -20.10
N ALA A 264 -6.19 -30.89 -19.69
CA ALA A 264 -6.23 -32.32 -19.43
C ALA A 264 -6.78 -33.09 -20.64
N LYS A 265 -6.13 -34.19 -21.00
CA LYS A 265 -6.58 -35.08 -22.07
C LYS A 265 -6.89 -36.46 -21.50
N SER A 266 -8.09 -36.98 -21.80
CA SER A 266 -8.48 -38.33 -21.37
C SER A 266 -7.58 -39.38 -22.03
N GLY A 267 -7.10 -40.35 -21.24
CA GLY A 267 -6.20 -41.40 -21.71
C GLY A 267 -4.74 -40.97 -21.95
N ALA A 268 -4.38 -39.70 -21.72
CA ALA A 268 -2.99 -39.27 -21.78
C ALA A 268 -2.19 -39.73 -20.56
N THR A 269 -0.92 -40.09 -20.77
CA THR A 269 0.00 -40.51 -19.72
C THR A 269 1.10 -39.48 -19.52
N LYS A 270 1.62 -39.40 -18.30
CA LYS A 270 2.75 -38.53 -17.97
C LYS A 270 3.93 -38.75 -18.92
N GLY A 271 4.54 -37.67 -19.37
CA GLY A 271 5.70 -37.68 -20.26
C GLY A 271 5.38 -37.84 -21.74
N ALA A 272 4.14 -38.22 -22.11
CA ALA A 272 3.73 -38.23 -23.52
C ALA A 272 3.60 -36.80 -24.05
N THR A 273 3.95 -36.59 -25.32
CA THR A 273 3.79 -35.28 -25.97
C THR A 273 2.32 -34.95 -26.18
N VAL A 274 1.96 -33.67 -26.08
CA VAL A 274 0.58 -33.21 -26.23
C VAL A 274 0.14 -33.31 -27.70
N GLY A 275 1.03 -33.00 -28.62
CA GLY A 275 0.82 -33.11 -30.06
C GLY A 275 1.70 -34.16 -30.72
N SER A 276 1.75 -34.10 -32.04
CA SER A 276 2.53 -35.00 -32.90
C SER A 276 3.42 -34.20 -33.84
N ASN A 277 4.61 -34.74 -34.12
CA ASN A 277 5.46 -34.23 -35.19
C ASN A 277 5.04 -34.87 -36.52
N VAL A 278 4.62 -34.05 -37.48
CA VAL A 278 4.24 -34.49 -38.84
C VAL A 278 5.13 -33.75 -39.83
N ASN A 279 6.00 -34.49 -40.52
CA ASN A 279 6.95 -33.95 -41.52
C ASN A 279 7.80 -32.79 -40.98
N GLY A 280 8.31 -32.91 -39.75
CA GLY A 280 9.14 -31.89 -39.11
C GLY A 280 8.36 -30.75 -38.45
N ALA A 281 7.04 -30.70 -38.61
CA ALA A 281 6.19 -29.69 -37.98
C ALA A 281 5.40 -30.27 -36.81
N TRP A 282 5.54 -29.67 -35.63
CA TRP A 282 4.73 -30.01 -34.46
C TRP A 282 3.32 -29.47 -34.60
N LYS A 283 2.33 -30.34 -34.46
CA LYS A 283 0.91 -30.03 -34.60
C LYS A 283 0.11 -30.59 -33.44
N LEU A 284 -0.96 -29.89 -33.08
CA LEU A 284 -2.01 -30.40 -32.22
C LEU A 284 -3.11 -31.02 -33.09
N ASP A 285 -3.82 -32.00 -32.54
CA ASP A 285 -5.07 -32.45 -33.13
C ASP A 285 -6.08 -31.29 -33.16
N SER A 286 -6.98 -31.28 -34.14
CA SER A 286 -7.95 -30.20 -34.32
C SER A 286 -8.85 -29.98 -33.10
N ASN A 287 -9.22 -31.05 -32.40
CA ASN A 287 -10.03 -30.96 -31.18
C ASN A 287 -9.22 -30.41 -30.00
N ASP A 288 -8.00 -30.90 -29.83
CA ASP A 288 -7.08 -30.40 -28.80
C ASP A 288 -6.78 -28.91 -29.00
N SER A 289 -6.46 -28.52 -30.23
CA SER A 289 -6.19 -27.13 -30.61
C SER A 289 -7.39 -26.22 -30.30
N SER A 290 -8.60 -26.66 -30.66
CA SER A 290 -9.84 -25.90 -30.41
C SER A 290 -10.14 -25.77 -28.91
N ALA A 291 -9.94 -26.85 -28.14
CA ALA A 291 -10.17 -26.85 -26.70
C ALA A 291 -9.16 -25.95 -25.97
N ILE A 292 -7.87 -26.08 -26.29
CA ILE A 292 -6.80 -25.26 -25.72
C ILE A 292 -7.02 -23.78 -26.06
N GLN A 293 -7.34 -23.48 -27.32
CA GLN A 293 -7.68 -22.13 -27.76
C GLN A 293 -8.83 -21.53 -26.92
N SER A 294 -9.91 -22.29 -26.75
CA SER A 294 -11.08 -21.84 -25.99
C SER A 294 -10.73 -21.56 -24.52
N GLN A 295 -9.99 -22.46 -23.87
CA GLN A 295 -9.57 -22.31 -22.47
C GLN A 295 -8.66 -21.10 -22.27
N ILE A 296 -7.67 -20.92 -23.14
CA ILE A 296 -6.75 -19.77 -23.07
C ILE A 296 -7.53 -18.47 -23.29
N SER A 297 -8.37 -18.39 -24.33
CA SER A 297 -9.17 -17.19 -24.61
C SER A 297 -10.12 -16.84 -23.44
N ALA A 298 -10.72 -17.84 -22.79
CA ALA A 298 -11.58 -17.64 -21.62
C ALA A 298 -10.79 -17.10 -20.42
N ALA A 299 -9.57 -17.58 -20.18
CA ALA A 299 -8.71 -17.09 -19.09
C ALA A 299 -8.16 -15.68 -19.37
N LEU A 300 -7.90 -15.35 -20.64
CA LEU A 300 -7.30 -14.09 -21.07
C LEU A 300 -8.29 -12.94 -21.24
N SER A 301 -9.53 -13.23 -21.65
CA SER A 301 -10.55 -12.21 -21.92
C SER A 301 -10.84 -11.27 -20.73
N PRO A 302 -11.05 -11.77 -19.49
CA PRO A 302 -11.25 -10.91 -18.31
C PRO A 302 -10.04 -10.04 -17.96
N LEU A 303 -8.84 -10.40 -18.43
CA LEU A 303 -7.58 -9.69 -18.20
C LEU A 303 -7.29 -8.63 -19.30
N GLY A 304 -8.22 -8.47 -20.24
CA GLY A 304 -8.13 -7.52 -21.35
C GLY A 304 -7.32 -8.01 -22.55
N TYR A 305 -7.03 -9.32 -22.62
CA TYR A 305 -6.41 -9.96 -23.78
C TYR A 305 -7.51 -10.55 -24.69
N THR A 306 -8.34 -9.66 -25.26
CA THR A 306 -9.51 -10.04 -26.07
C THR A 306 -9.11 -10.49 -27.47
N GLY A 307 -9.87 -11.42 -28.07
CA GLY A 307 -9.62 -11.87 -29.44
C GLY A 307 -8.32 -12.65 -29.62
N PHE A 308 -7.81 -13.26 -28.55
CA PHE A 308 -6.61 -14.09 -28.62
C PHE A 308 -6.82 -15.29 -29.56
N THR A 309 -5.83 -15.52 -30.43
CA THR A 309 -5.74 -16.69 -31.33
C THR A 309 -4.33 -17.26 -31.25
N LEU A 310 -4.20 -18.58 -31.15
CA LEU A 310 -2.95 -19.30 -31.14
C LEU A 310 -2.21 -19.12 -32.46
N THR A 311 -0.94 -18.73 -32.38
CA THR A 311 -0.05 -18.68 -33.54
C THR A 311 0.54 -20.06 -33.84
N PRO A 312 1.02 -20.31 -35.06
CA PRO A 312 1.70 -21.56 -35.39
C PRO A 312 2.88 -21.90 -34.45
N GLY A 313 3.63 -20.88 -34.01
CA GLY A 313 4.72 -21.06 -33.06
C GLY A 313 4.25 -21.47 -31.66
N GLN A 314 3.14 -20.89 -31.17
CA GLN A 314 2.55 -21.29 -29.89
C GLN A 314 1.96 -22.70 -29.95
N ILE A 315 1.30 -23.06 -31.07
CA ILE A 315 0.81 -24.42 -31.32
C ILE A 315 1.98 -25.40 -31.27
N ALA A 316 3.07 -25.11 -31.96
CA ALA A 316 4.26 -25.96 -31.98
C ALA A 316 4.89 -26.09 -30.59
N ALA A 317 4.95 -25.01 -29.80
CA ALA A 317 5.48 -25.04 -28.44
C ALA A 317 4.62 -25.90 -27.50
N ILE A 318 3.30 -25.76 -27.57
CA ILE A 318 2.37 -26.55 -26.76
C ILE A 318 2.40 -28.02 -27.19
N ALA A 319 2.43 -28.29 -28.50
CA ALA A 319 2.49 -29.65 -29.05
C ALA A 319 3.75 -30.42 -28.62
N GLN A 320 4.89 -29.73 -28.47
CA GLN A 320 6.14 -30.28 -27.96
C GLN A 320 6.12 -30.52 -26.45
N GLY A 321 5.24 -29.84 -25.72
CA GLY A 321 5.07 -30.04 -24.28
C GLY A 321 4.63 -31.47 -23.96
N THR A 322 4.89 -31.90 -22.72
CA THR A 322 4.53 -33.23 -22.24
C THR A 322 3.50 -33.15 -21.11
N PHE A 323 2.62 -34.15 -21.03
CA PHE A 323 1.68 -34.27 -19.93
C PHE A 323 2.40 -34.52 -18.59
N GLY A 324 1.87 -33.97 -17.50
CA GLY A 324 2.51 -33.88 -16.19
C GLY A 324 3.57 -32.78 -16.06
N SER A 325 3.72 -31.93 -17.08
CA SER A 325 4.70 -30.83 -17.13
C SER A 325 4.03 -29.49 -17.45
N SER A 326 4.84 -28.43 -17.56
CA SER A 326 4.38 -27.10 -17.97
C SER A 326 5.11 -26.58 -19.20
N VAL A 327 4.44 -25.77 -20.00
CA VAL A 327 4.99 -24.99 -21.12
C VAL A 327 4.65 -23.51 -20.92
N THR A 328 5.54 -22.61 -21.32
CA THR A 328 5.29 -21.17 -21.28
C THR A 328 5.16 -20.63 -22.69
N ILE A 329 4.10 -19.87 -22.95
CA ILE A 329 3.93 -19.11 -24.19
C ILE A 329 3.75 -17.62 -23.87
N SER A 330 4.26 -16.75 -24.75
CA SER A 330 4.04 -15.32 -24.67
C SER A 330 2.78 -14.92 -25.42
N VAL A 331 2.01 -13.97 -24.88
CA VAL A 331 0.80 -13.43 -25.51
C VAL A 331 0.86 -11.91 -25.57
N VAL A 332 0.34 -11.36 -26.66
CA VAL A 332 0.36 -9.92 -26.92
C VAL A 332 -0.98 -9.35 -26.47
N LYS A 333 -0.95 -8.31 -25.62
CA LYS A 333 -2.16 -7.57 -25.30
C LYS A 333 -2.64 -6.83 -26.55
N PRO A 334 -3.89 -6.99 -27.03
CA PRO A 334 -4.37 -6.23 -28.17
C PRO A 334 -4.38 -4.73 -27.82
N THR A 335 -4.10 -3.88 -28.79
CA THR A 335 -4.33 -2.44 -28.64
C THR A 335 -5.83 -2.19 -28.64
N ILE A 336 -6.34 -1.48 -27.64
CA ILE A 336 -7.78 -1.17 -27.56
C ILE A 336 -8.17 -0.30 -28.76
N ASN A 337 -9.39 -0.47 -29.28
CA ASN A 337 -9.91 0.35 -30.38
C ASN A 337 -9.78 1.86 -30.05
N LYS A 338 -9.30 2.67 -31.01
CA LYS A 338 -9.04 4.10 -30.82
C LYS A 338 -8.01 4.42 -29.73
N ALA A 339 -7.04 3.53 -29.52
CA ALA A 339 -5.97 3.72 -28.56
C ALA A 339 -4.58 3.73 -29.21
N VAL A 340 -3.66 4.50 -28.63
CA VAL A 340 -2.22 4.40 -28.88
C VAL A 340 -1.55 3.81 -27.65
N ARG A 341 -0.77 2.75 -27.85
CA ARG A 341 0.04 2.16 -26.79
C ARG A 341 1.33 2.92 -26.61
N ILE A 342 1.48 3.52 -25.44
CA ILE A 342 2.71 4.14 -24.97
C ILE A 342 3.49 3.06 -24.22
N VAL A 343 4.67 2.70 -24.75
CA VAL A 343 5.58 1.74 -24.11
C VAL A 343 6.62 2.52 -23.32
N LEU A 344 6.75 2.22 -22.04
CA LEU A 344 7.75 2.80 -21.15
C LEU A 344 8.94 1.85 -21.12
N THR A 345 10.10 2.32 -21.58
CA THR A 345 11.35 1.54 -21.57
C THR A 345 12.36 2.10 -20.57
N ASP A 346 13.26 1.23 -20.08
CA ASP A 346 14.45 1.65 -19.35
C ASP A 346 15.48 2.30 -20.32
N PRO A 347 16.57 2.89 -19.81
CA PRO A 347 17.63 3.46 -20.65
C PRO A 347 18.34 2.45 -21.57
N ASN A 348 18.20 1.14 -21.32
CA ASN A 348 18.74 0.08 -22.14
C ASN A 348 17.73 -0.43 -23.19
N GLY A 349 16.53 0.16 -23.26
CA GLY A 349 15.47 -0.23 -24.18
C GLY A 349 14.57 -1.37 -23.72
N ASN A 350 14.73 -1.87 -22.49
CA ASN A 350 13.86 -2.92 -21.96
C ASN A 350 12.49 -2.34 -21.57
N VAL A 351 11.40 -3.00 -21.94
CA VAL A 351 10.05 -2.55 -21.59
C VAL A 351 9.80 -2.74 -20.09
N ILE A 352 9.53 -1.65 -19.40
CA ILE A 352 9.16 -1.63 -17.99
C ILE A 352 7.64 -1.76 -17.84
N ASN A 353 6.89 -1.06 -18.68
CA ASN A 353 5.43 -1.00 -18.60
C ASN A 353 4.82 -0.51 -19.93
N SER A 354 3.50 -0.63 -20.10
CA SER A 354 2.78 0.03 -21.19
C SER A 354 1.44 0.61 -20.74
N ILE A 355 1.00 1.68 -21.40
CA ILE A 355 -0.28 2.33 -21.17
C ILE A 355 -0.99 2.53 -22.51
N ASP A 356 -2.28 2.23 -22.57
CA ASP A 356 -3.11 2.53 -23.74
C ASP A 356 -3.80 3.87 -23.52
N TYR A 357 -3.43 4.89 -24.30
CA TYR A 357 -4.09 6.19 -24.32
C TYR A 357 -5.25 6.15 -25.33
N THR A 358 -6.47 6.37 -24.87
CA THR A 358 -7.68 6.39 -25.71
C THR A 358 -8.16 7.81 -25.94
N ASN A 359 -8.59 8.10 -27.18
CA ASN A 359 -9.27 9.36 -27.52
C ASN A 359 -10.60 9.01 -28.21
N ALA A 360 -11.71 9.54 -27.72
CA ALA A 360 -13.05 9.27 -28.24
C ALA A 360 -13.19 9.59 -29.74
N ASN A 361 -12.42 10.57 -30.22
CA ASN A 361 -12.43 11.04 -31.60
C ASN A 361 -11.34 10.40 -32.48
N ALA A 362 -10.48 9.54 -31.93
CA ALA A 362 -9.45 8.89 -32.74
C ALA A 362 -10.05 7.92 -33.76
N VAL A 363 -9.41 7.86 -34.93
CA VAL A 363 -9.71 6.94 -36.04
C VAL A 363 -8.50 6.03 -36.22
N ASN A 364 -8.73 4.72 -36.34
CA ASN A 364 -7.63 3.77 -36.52
C ASN A 364 -6.84 4.08 -37.80
N GLY A 365 -5.52 4.11 -37.69
CA GLY A 365 -4.61 4.38 -38.81
C GLY A 365 -4.24 5.86 -39.00
N ASN A 366 -4.84 6.78 -38.26
CA ASN A 366 -4.52 8.21 -38.35
C ASN A 366 -3.49 8.62 -37.28
N GLN A 367 -2.68 9.62 -37.61
CA GLN A 367 -1.74 10.22 -36.65
C GLN A 367 -2.52 10.90 -35.51
N LEU A 368 -1.96 10.87 -34.30
CA LEU A 368 -2.47 11.67 -33.20
C LEU A 368 -2.30 13.15 -33.58
N GLU A 369 -3.41 13.82 -33.93
CA GLU A 369 -3.44 15.27 -34.12
C GLU A 369 -3.03 15.96 -32.79
N PRO A 370 -2.19 17.01 -32.85
CA PRO A 370 -1.63 17.68 -31.67
C PRO A 370 -2.65 18.40 -30.77
#